data_AF-A0A3A8PVU9-F1
#
_entry.id   AF-A0A3A8PVU9-F1
#
_cell.length_a   1.000
_cell.length_b   1.000
_cell.length_c   1.000
_cell.angle_alpha   90.00
_cell.angle_beta   90.00
_cell.angle_gamma   90.00
#
_symmetry.space_group_name_H-M   'P 1'
#
loop_
_entity.id
_entity.type
_entity.pdbx_description
1 polymer ?
#
loop_
_entity_poly.entity_id
_entity_poly.type
_entity_poly.pdbx_seq_one_letter_code
_entity_poly.pdbx_strand_id
1 'polypeptide(L)'
;MVEGLGLSGRVSFLGSMAPESLSALYRRAACVVFPSRAPETFGLVGVEAMAHGTPVIASRVGGVGEWLTDETGLGVRPNDPLELAAAIDGMLAGPDPRRRLGENALRAYQEHFTPERHVTRLLALLESVASAGRRAA
;
A
#
# COMPACT_ATOMS: atom_id res chain seq x y z
N MET A 1 3.51 -26.46 1.31
CA MET A 1 4.10 -25.55 0.29
C MET A 1 5.37 -24.90 0.80
N VAL A 2 5.37 -24.13 1.90
CA VAL A 2 6.60 -23.56 2.50
C VAL A 2 7.61 -24.63 2.92
N GLU A 3 7.13 -25.68 3.60
CA GLU A 3 7.98 -26.79 4.06
C GLU A 3 8.60 -27.58 2.90
N GLY A 4 7.82 -27.87 1.85
CA GLY A 4 8.31 -28.51 0.63
C GLY A 4 9.31 -27.65 -0.18
N LEU A 5 9.39 -26.35 0.09
CA LEU A 5 10.38 -25.44 -0.47
C LEU A 5 11.57 -25.18 0.48
N GLY A 6 11.60 -25.79 1.67
CA GLY A 6 12.65 -25.59 2.66
C GLY A 6 12.67 -24.19 3.29
N LEU A 7 11.55 -23.46 3.26
CA LEU A 7 11.46 -22.05 3.69
C LEU A 7 10.92 -21.85 5.11
N SER A 8 10.72 -22.92 5.89
CA SER A 8 10.09 -22.85 7.22
C SER A 8 10.83 -21.94 8.21
N GLY A 9 12.15 -21.78 8.06
CA GLY A 9 12.97 -20.86 8.87
C GLY A 9 12.95 -19.40 8.40
N ARG A 10 12.29 -19.09 7.29
CA ARG A 10 12.27 -17.75 6.66
C ARG A 10 10.87 -17.15 6.52
N VAL A 11 9.82 -17.96 6.69
CA VAL A 11 8.42 -17.55 6.56
C VAL A 11 7.69 -17.81 7.86
N SER A 12 7.04 -16.78 8.41
CA SER A 12 6.20 -16.88 9.60
C SER A 12 4.76 -16.52 9.25
N PHE A 13 3.81 -17.42 9.53
CA PHE A 13 2.38 -17.17 9.40
C PHE A 13 1.85 -16.67 10.74
N LEU A 14 1.54 -15.37 10.83
CA LEU A 14 1.18 -14.72 12.10
C LEU A 14 -0.33 -14.75 12.39
N GLY A 15 -1.15 -15.14 11.41
CA GLY A 15 -2.61 -15.12 11.53
C GLY A 15 -3.19 -13.71 11.57
N SER A 16 -4.40 -13.58 12.11
CA SER A 16 -5.04 -12.28 12.33
C SER A 16 -4.36 -11.56 13.50
N MET A 17 -4.19 -10.24 13.38
CA MET A 17 -3.49 -9.43 14.35
C MET A 17 -4.32 -8.22 14.76
N ALA A 18 -4.14 -7.79 16.01
CA ALA A 18 -4.68 -6.52 16.48
C ALA A 18 -4.03 -5.34 15.72
N PRO A 19 -4.74 -4.21 15.54
CA PRO A 19 -4.25 -3.05 14.80
C PRO A 19 -2.88 -2.55 15.25
N GLU A 20 -2.61 -2.53 16.55
CA GLU A 20 -1.36 -2.03 17.13
C GLU A 20 -0.18 -2.94 16.77
N SER A 21 -0.40 -4.26 16.79
CA SER A 21 0.59 -5.26 16.41
C SER A 21 0.88 -5.20 14.91
N LEU A 22 -0.15 -5.04 14.08
CA LEU A 22 0.02 -4.88 12.63
C LEU A 22 0.77 -3.58 12.30
N SER A 23 0.43 -2.48 12.97
CA SER A 23 1.14 -1.19 12.86
C SER A 23 2.62 -1.31 13.21
N ALA A 24 2.97 -2.08 14.24
CA ALA A 24 4.36 -2.36 14.58
C ALA A 24 5.08 -3.19 13.51
N LEU A 25 4.39 -4.10 12.83
CA LEU A 25 4.96 -4.86 11.71
C LEU A 25 5.21 -3.98 10.49
N TYR A 26 4.27 -3.11 10.12
CA TYR A 26 4.46 -2.16 9.02
C TYR A 26 5.73 -1.33 9.26
N ARG A 27 5.88 -0.70 10.43
CA ARG A 27 7.06 0.11 10.77
C ARG A 27 8.39 -0.65 10.74
N ARG A 28 8.36 -1.96 11.05
CA ARG A 28 9.57 -2.79 11.11
C ARG A 28 9.93 -3.44 9.77
N ALA A 29 8.97 -3.56 8.86
CA ALA A 29 9.18 -4.22 7.59
C ALA A 29 10.13 -3.39 6.70
N ALA A 30 11.03 -4.07 5.98
CA ALA A 30 11.85 -3.41 4.96
C ALA A 30 11.00 -2.92 3.78
N CYS A 31 9.95 -3.68 3.45
CA CYS A 31 8.91 -3.31 2.50
C CYS A 31 7.67 -4.19 2.72
N VAL A 32 6.54 -3.72 2.21
CA VAL A 32 5.32 -4.53 2.09
C VAL A 32 5.21 -5.02 0.67
N VAL A 33 4.96 -6.32 0.51
CA VAL A 33 4.76 -6.95 -0.79
C VAL A 33 3.27 -7.27 -0.93
N PHE A 34 2.62 -6.66 -1.92
CA PHE A 34 1.19 -6.82 -2.20
C PHE A 34 0.98 -7.30 -3.65
N PRO A 35 1.29 -8.58 -3.95
CA PRO A 35 1.39 -9.09 -5.32
C PRO A 35 0.04 -9.65 -5.80
N SER A 36 -1.04 -8.88 -5.66
CA SER A 36 -2.37 -9.33 -6.05
C SER A 36 -2.40 -9.75 -7.52
N ARG A 37 -3.09 -10.87 -7.78
CA ARG A 37 -3.16 -11.51 -9.10
C ARG A 37 -4.40 -11.10 -9.90
N ALA A 38 -5.41 -10.60 -9.19
CA ALA A 38 -6.69 -10.15 -9.72
C ALA A 38 -6.85 -8.65 -9.42
N PRO A 39 -7.74 -7.95 -10.16
CA PRO A 39 -8.02 -6.54 -9.89
C PRO A 39 -8.44 -6.32 -8.43
N GLU A 40 -7.76 -5.38 -7.78
CA GLU A 40 -8.12 -4.88 -6.45
C GLU A 40 -8.99 -3.64 -6.60
N THR A 41 -9.97 -3.45 -5.72
CA THR A 41 -10.80 -2.23 -5.75
C THR A 41 -9.94 -1.00 -5.47
N PHE A 42 -9.22 -1.01 -4.37
CA PHE A 42 -8.27 0.06 -4.00
C PHE A 42 -7.02 -0.50 -3.32
N GLY A 43 -7.13 -1.57 -2.53
CA GLY A 43 -5.98 -2.22 -1.91
C GLY A 43 -5.44 -1.43 -0.72
N LEU A 44 -6.25 -1.29 0.34
CA LEU A 44 -5.90 -0.50 1.53
C LEU A 44 -4.60 -0.93 2.22
N VAL A 45 -4.19 -2.20 2.10
CA VAL A 45 -2.91 -2.71 2.62
C VAL A 45 -1.72 -1.86 2.16
N GLY A 46 -1.72 -1.42 0.90
CA GLY A 46 -0.68 -0.54 0.38
C GLY A 46 -0.71 0.85 1.02
N VAL A 47 -1.89 1.43 1.14
CA VAL A 47 -2.08 2.76 1.78
C VAL A 47 -1.77 2.73 3.28
N GLU A 48 -2.08 1.63 3.96
CA GLU A 48 -1.68 1.39 5.35
C GLU A 48 -0.16 1.33 5.48
N ALA A 49 0.54 0.66 4.57
CA ALA A 49 2.00 0.65 4.56
C ALA A 49 2.57 2.07 4.31
N MET A 50 1.98 2.82 3.38
CA MET A 50 2.34 4.23 3.12
C MET A 50 2.17 5.08 4.38
N ALA A 51 1.09 4.90 5.15
CA ALA A 51 0.84 5.60 6.41
C ALA A 51 1.93 5.40 7.46
N HIS A 52 2.69 4.30 7.36
CA HIS A 52 3.83 3.99 8.25
C HIS A 52 5.19 4.36 7.63
N GLY A 53 5.21 4.95 6.43
CA GLY A 53 6.43 5.24 5.68
C GLY A 53 7.15 3.98 5.21
N THR A 54 6.43 2.87 5.05
CA THR A 54 6.98 1.60 4.60
C THR A 54 6.78 1.48 3.09
N PRO A 55 7.85 1.30 2.29
CA PRO A 55 7.71 1.23 0.85
C PRO A 55 6.97 -0.03 0.41
N VAL A 56 6.24 0.09 -0.69
CA VAL A 56 5.36 -0.97 -1.21
C VAL A 56 5.89 -1.50 -2.54
N ILE A 57 5.89 -2.82 -2.69
CA ILE A 57 6.04 -3.51 -3.97
C ILE A 57 4.69 -4.15 -4.27
N ALA A 58 4.04 -3.79 -5.37
CA ALA A 58 2.71 -4.28 -5.67
C ALA A 58 2.46 -4.50 -7.17
N SER A 59 1.55 -5.41 -7.47
CA SER A 59 1.02 -5.57 -8.82
C SER A 59 0.16 -4.35 -9.17
N ARG A 60 0.42 -3.67 -10.31
CA ARG A 60 -0.43 -2.55 -10.78
C ARG A 60 -1.75 -3.07 -11.39
N VAL A 61 -2.64 -3.58 -10.54
CA VAL A 61 -3.95 -4.14 -10.93
C VAL A 61 -5.09 -3.39 -10.23
N GLY A 62 -6.17 -3.12 -10.96
CA GLY A 62 -7.32 -2.38 -10.43
C GLY A 62 -6.92 -0.99 -9.89
N GLY A 63 -7.45 -0.61 -8.73
CA GLY A 63 -7.22 0.70 -8.10
C GLY A 63 -5.84 0.88 -7.47
N VAL A 64 -4.96 -0.14 -7.48
CA VAL A 64 -3.59 -0.01 -6.94
C VAL A 64 -2.79 1.09 -7.66
N GLY A 65 -3.05 1.29 -8.96
CA GLY A 65 -2.40 2.35 -9.74
C GLY A 65 -2.75 3.77 -9.30
N GLU A 66 -3.79 3.97 -8.48
CA GLU A 66 -4.18 5.30 -7.99
C GLU A 66 -3.24 5.85 -6.92
N TRP A 67 -2.55 4.98 -6.18
CA TRP A 67 -1.62 5.39 -5.11
C TRP A 67 -0.18 4.88 -5.31
N LEU A 68 0.03 3.88 -6.18
CA LEU A 68 1.35 3.34 -6.47
C LEU A 68 2.00 4.05 -7.66
N THR A 69 2.85 5.03 -7.38
CA THR A 69 3.69 5.74 -8.35
C THR A 69 5.15 5.28 -8.22
N ASP A 70 6.01 5.70 -9.16
CA ASP A 70 7.45 5.37 -9.10
C ASP A 70 8.17 6.08 -7.93
N GLU A 71 7.52 7.09 -7.35
CA GLU A 71 8.00 7.81 -6.16
C GLU A 71 7.55 7.17 -4.86
N THR A 72 6.43 6.45 -4.82
CA THR A 72 5.84 5.88 -3.60
C THR A 72 6.07 4.38 -3.44
N GLY A 73 6.48 3.68 -4.50
CA GLY A 73 6.78 2.25 -4.45
C GLY A 73 7.27 1.68 -5.77
N LEU A 74 7.24 0.36 -5.88
CA LEU A 74 7.62 -0.38 -7.08
C LEU A 74 6.42 -1.16 -7.63
N GLY A 75 6.10 -0.92 -8.90
CA GLY A 75 5.11 -1.70 -9.63
C GLY A 75 5.76 -2.96 -10.24
N VAL A 76 5.07 -4.10 -10.15
CA VAL A 76 5.47 -5.34 -10.84
C VAL A 76 4.33 -5.89 -11.70
N ARG A 77 4.66 -6.73 -12.69
CA ARG A 77 3.63 -7.48 -13.44
C ARG A 77 2.97 -8.54 -12.54
N PRO A 78 1.62 -8.67 -12.59
CA PRO A 78 0.94 -9.74 -11.88
C PRO A 78 1.37 -11.10 -12.44
N ASN A 79 1.52 -12.09 -11.56
CA ASN A 79 1.92 -13.45 -11.91
C ASN A 79 3.35 -13.59 -12.47
N ASP A 80 4.23 -12.60 -12.27
CA ASP A 80 5.66 -12.70 -12.60
C ASP A 80 6.52 -12.84 -11.33
N PRO A 81 6.87 -14.07 -10.92
CA PRO A 81 7.68 -14.29 -9.72
C PRO A 81 9.14 -13.82 -9.86
N LEU A 82 9.69 -13.75 -11.09
CA LEU A 82 11.07 -13.33 -11.30
C LEU A 82 11.21 -11.82 -11.15
N GLU A 83 10.27 -11.07 -11.71
CA GLU A 83 10.20 -9.62 -11.54
C GLU A 83 9.92 -9.24 -10.09
N LEU A 84 9.01 -9.98 -9.42
CA LEU A 84 8.73 -9.78 -8.00
C LEU A 84 9.98 -10.00 -7.14
N ALA A 85 10.74 -11.08 -7.40
CA ALA A 85 11.99 -11.36 -6.70
C ALA A 85 13.02 -10.25 -6.94
N ALA A 86 13.21 -9.82 -8.19
CA ALA A 86 14.15 -8.75 -8.53
C ALA A 86 13.80 -7.42 -7.85
N ALA A 87 12.50 -7.08 -7.76
CA ALA A 87 12.05 -5.88 -7.04
C ALA A 87 12.32 -5.98 -5.53
N ILE A 88 12.10 -7.15 -4.92
CA ILE A 88 12.40 -7.40 -3.50
C ILE A 88 13.91 -7.29 -3.27
N ASP A 89 14.73 -7.93 -4.09
CA ASP A 89 16.19 -7.89 -3.97
C ASP A 89 16.71 -6.46 -4.10
N GLY A 90 16.20 -5.69 -5.08
CA GLY A 90 16.55 -4.28 -5.25
C GLY A 90 16.18 -3.41 -4.04
N MET A 91 15.03 -3.68 -3.42
CA MET A 91 14.59 -2.99 -2.20
C MET A 91 15.46 -3.36 -0.98
N LEU A 92 15.96 -4.59 -0.92
CA LEU A 92 16.82 -5.08 0.16
C LEU A 92 18.30 -4.72 -0.01
N ALA A 93 18.73 -4.38 -1.22
CA ALA A 93 20.13 -4.11 -1.56
C ALA A 93 20.72 -2.84 -0.90
N GLY A 94 19.90 -1.89 -0.44
CA GLY A 94 20.42 -0.69 0.23
C GLY A 94 19.36 0.16 0.93
N PRO A 95 19.74 0.91 1.98
CA PRO A 95 18.79 1.72 2.77
C PRO A 95 18.25 2.95 2.03
N ASP A 96 18.99 3.48 1.04
CA ASP A 96 18.66 4.77 0.43
C ASP A 96 17.39 4.74 -0.43
N PRO A 97 17.18 3.77 -1.35
CA PRO A 97 15.91 3.64 -2.08
C PRO A 97 14.74 3.39 -1.15
N ARG A 98 14.91 2.51 -0.15
CA ARG A 98 13.89 2.17 0.83
C ARG A 98 13.41 3.40 1.60
N ARG A 99 14.35 4.19 2.14
CA ARG A 99 14.03 5.40 2.89
C ARG A 99 13.32 6.43 2.01
N ARG A 100 13.84 6.69 0.81
CA ARG A 100 13.27 7.69 -0.11
C ARG A 100 11.83 7.33 -0.51
N LEU A 101 11.60 6.08 -0.93
CA LEU A 101 10.27 5.61 -1.30
C LEU A 101 9.32 5.66 -0.10
N GLY A 102 9.77 5.26 1.09
CA GLY A 102 9.01 5.33 2.33
C GLY A 102 8.60 6.77 2.72
N GLU A 103 9.53 7.72 2.64
CA GLU A 103 9.27 9.14 2.93
C GLU A 103 8.26 9.74 1.94
N ASN A 104 8.38 9.42 0.66
CA ASN A 104 7.45 9.86 -0.37
C ASN A 104 6.06 9.22 -0.19
N ALA A 105 6.01 7.93 0.12
CA ALA A 105 4.80 7.21 0.43
C ALA A 105 4.05 7.84 1.62
N LEU A 106 4.77 8.14 2.71
CA LEU A 106 4.21 8.80 3.88
C LEU A 106 3.66 10.18 3.55
N ARG A 107 4.39 10.96 2.76
CA ARG A 107 3.94 12.28 2.30
C ARG A 107 2.66 12.17 1.49
N ALA A 108 2.62 11.28 0.50
CA ALA A 108 1.43 11.05 -0.32
C ALA A 108 0.23 10.61 0.53
N TYR A 109 0.44 9.76 1.54
CA TYR A 109 -0.59 9.39 2.51
C TYR A 109 -1.15 10.61 3.26
N GLN A 110 -0.27 11.45 3.82
CA GLN A 110 -0.66 12.65 4.57
C GLN A 110 -1.39 13.68 3.70
N GLU A 111 -1.05 13.77 2.41
CA GLU A 111 -1.63 14.72 1.46
C GLU A 111 -2.98 14.26 0.89
N HIS A 112 -3.17 12.95 0.72
CA HIS A 112 -4.29 12.43 -0.07
C HIS A 112 -5.18 11.41 0.64
N PHE A 113 -4.64 10.62 1.56
CA PHE A 113 -5.28 9.36 1.98
C PHE A 113 -5.60 9.27 3.48
N THR A 114 -5.47 10.35 4.24
CA THR A 114 -5.89 10.35 5.64
C THR A 114 -7.42 10.25 5.77
N PRO A 115 -7.95 9.57 6.80
CA PRO A 115 -9.39 9.50 7.06
C PRO A 115 -10.03 10.88 7.17
N GLU A 116 -9.36 11.83 7.82
CA GLU A 116 -9.86 13.19 8.01
C GLU A 116 -10.07 13.88 6.65
N ARG A 117 -9.08 13.79 5.75
CA ARG A 117 -9.19 14.35 4.40
C ARG A 117 -10.30 13.68 3.60
N HIS A 118 -10.43 12.37 3.70
CA HIS A 118 -11.50 11.63 3.04
C HIS A 118 -12.87 12.14 3.49
N VAL A 119 -13.09 12.22 4.82
CA VAL A 119 -14.35 12.69 5.41
C VAL A 119 -14.63 14.15 5.04
N THR A 120 -13.64 15.04 5.14
CA THR A 120 -13.80 16.46 4.75
C THR A 120 -14.24 16.60 3.30
N ARG A 121 -13.59 15.88 2.37
CA ARG A 121 -13.95 15.93 0.94
C ARG A 121 -15.33 15.34 0.67
N LEU A 122 -15.66 14.23 1.33
CA LEU A 122 -16.96 13.58 1.19
C LEU A 122 -18.10 14.48 1.67
N LEU A 123 -17.95 15.10 2.84
CA LEU A 123 -18.97 16.02 3.38
C LEU A 123 -19.15 17.26 2.49
N ALA A 124 -18.06 17.88 2.03
CA ALA A 124 -18.14 19.02 1.11
C ALA A 124 -18.88 18.66 -0.19
N LEU A 125 -18.64 17.45 -0.72
CA LEU A 125 -19.36 16.95 -1.91
C LEU A 125 -20.85 16.77 -1.61
N LEU A 126 -21.20 16.10 -0.51
CA LEU A 126 -22.60 15.88 -0.12
C LEU A 126 -23.35 17.21 0.11
N GLU A 127 -22.72 18.18 0.76
CA GLU A 127 -23.26 19.52 0.96
C GLU A 127 -23.49 20.24 -0.37
N SER A 128 -22.54 20.16 -1.29
CA SER A 128 -22.65 20.78 -2.61
C SER A 128 -23.87 20.26 -3.39
N VAL A 129 -24.06 18.94 -3.40
CA VAL A 129 -25.18 18.28 -4.08
C VAL A 129 -26.50 18.60 -3.41
N ALA A 130 -26.56 18.56 -2.06
CA ALA A 130 -27.76 18.91 -1.32
C ALA A 130 -28.18 20.38 -1.55
N SER A 131 -27.22 21.29 -1.69
CA SER A 131 -27.47 22.71 -1.99
C SER A 131 -27.96 22.96 -3.42
N ALA A 132 -27.55 22.13 -4.38
CA ALA A 132 -27.97 22.22 -5.77
C ALA A 132 -29.39 21.68 -5.95
N GLY A 133 -29.73 20.57 -5.30
CA GLY A 133 -31.07 19.99 -5.34
C GLY A 133 -32.16 20.92 -4.76
N ARG A 134 -31.83 21.68 -3.69
CA ARG A 134 -32.74 22.69 -3.12
C ARG A 134 -32.96 23.93 -3.99
N ARG A 135 -32.07 24.19 -4.96
CA ARG A 135 -32.19 25.32 -5.90
C ARG A 135 -32.94 24.95 -7.18
N ALA A 136 -33.10 23.65 -7.45
CA ALA A 136 -33.81 23.13 -8.62
C ALA A 136 -35.26 22.70 -8.31
N ALA A 137 -35.68 22.77 -7.04
CA ALA A 137 -37.04 22.52 -6.56
C ALA A 137 -37.72 23.83 -6.14
#